data_AF-A0A399GEK7-F1
#
_entry.id   AF-A0A399GEK7-F1
#
_cell.length_a   1.000
_cell.length_b   1.000
_cell.length_c   1.000
_cell.angle_alpha   90.00
_cell.angle_beta   90.00
_cell.angle_gamma   90.00
#
_symmetry.space_group_name_H-M   'P 1'
#
loop_
_entity.id
_entity.type
_entity.pdbx_description
1 polymer ?
#
loop_
_entity_poly.entity_id
_entity_poly.type
_entity_poly.pdbx_seq_one_letter_code
_entity_poly.pdbx_strand_id
1 'polypeptide(L)'
;MTPRVFTVDLTKSPAQARPEKSPGKKSADFPLKVSDSDPEQVSLLLEPGDREIRFAVEVMWIAGGESGVEVLDNNGLGFRVMGDGNIPTTVGANPPR
;
A
#
# COMPACT_ATOMS: atom_id res chain seq x y z
N MET A 1 -10.16 -2.20 15.89
CA MET A 1 -9.02 -1.40 15.38
C MET A 1 -9.46 -0.76 14.07
N THR A 2 -9.34 0.56 13.93
CA THR A 2 -9.66 1.28 12.69
C THR A 2 -8.35 1.51 11.94
N PRO A 3 -8.19 1.02 10.69
CA PRO A 3 -6.94 1.16 9.98
C PRO A 3 -6.65 2.62 9.62
N ARG A 4 -5.36 2.97 9.62
CA ARG A 4 -4.84 4.22 9.08
C ARG A 4 -4.59 4.03 7.60
N VAL A 5 -5.29 4.79 6.79
CA VAL A 5 -5.26 4.61 5.33
C VAL A 5 -4.31 5.63 4.71
N PHE A 6 -3.46 5.16 3.82
CA PHE A 6 -2.57 5.98 3.01
C PHE A 6 -2.78 5.68 1.54
N THR A 7 -2.81 6.72 0.72
CA THR A 7 -2.76 6.58 -0.73
C THR A 7 -1.31 6.59 -1.19
N VAL A 8 -0.96 5.68 -2.10
CA VAL A 8 0.39 5.54 -2.65
C VAL A 8 0.32 5.62 -4.16
N ASP A 9 0.85 6.70 -4.71
CA ASP A 9 1.04 6.86 -6.15
C ASP A 9 2.29 6.08 -6.59
N LEU A 10 2.07 4.90 -7.17
CA LEU A 10 3.13 4.01 -7.64
C LEU A 10 3.63 4.37 -9.05
N THR A 11 3.01 5.35 -9.72
CA THR A 11 3.49 5.83 -11.02
C THR A 11 4.72 6.73 -10.91
N LYS A 12 5.09 7.11 -9.67
CA LYS A 12 6.25 7.94 -9.34
C LYS A 12 7.34 7.12 -8.66
N SER A 13 8.60 7.52 -8.87
CA SER A 13 9.75 6.97 -8.17
C SER A 13 10.61 8.10 -7.57
N PRO A 14 10.83 8.13 -6.25
CA PRO A 14 10.29 7.20 -5.25
C PRO A 14 8.78 7.39 -5.06
N ALA A 15 8.06 6.30 -4.81
CA ALA A 15 6.65 6.36 -4.44
C ALA A 15 6.50 7.02 -3.06
N GLN A 16 5.47 7.84 -2.88
CA GLN A 16 5.21 8.53 -1.60
C GLN A 16 3.84 8.14 -1.06
N ALA A 17 3.80 7.67 0.19
CA ALA A 17 2.56 7.41 0.92
C ALA A 17 2.00 8.71 1.52
N ARG A 18 0.72 8.98 1.30
CA ARG A 18 0.03 10.18 1.79
C ARG A 18 -1.15 9.79 2.67
N PRO A 19 -1.28 10.35 3.90
CA PRO A 19 -2.44 10.10 4.75
C PRO A 19 -3.75 10.44 4.04
N GLU A 20 -4.72 9.54 4.07
CA GLU A 20 -6.05 9.82 3.56
C GLU A 20 -6.86 10.61 4.60
N LYS A 21 -7.30 11.81 4.24
CA LYS A 21 -8.12 12.69 5.10
C LYS A 21 -9.60 12.52 4.77
N SER A 22 -10.18 11.36 5.10
CA SER A 22 -11.61 11.09 4.86
C SER A 22 -12.40 11.09 6.18
N PRO A 23 -13.63 11.65 6.21
CA PRO A 23 -14.49 11.61 7.40
C PRO A 23 -14.72 10.17 7.86
N GLY A 24 -14.49 9.89 9.15
CA GLY A 24 -14.63 8.56 9.73
C GLY A 24 -13.36 7.68 9.70
N LYS A 25 -12.26 8.14 9.07
CA LYS A 25 -10.94 7.50 9.18
C LYS A 25 -10.09 8.23 10.22
N LYS A 26 -9.31 7.48 11.02
CA LYS A 26 -8.36 8.06 11.99
C LYS A 26 -7.28 8.81 11.19
N SER A 27 -7.15 10.12 11.39
CA SER A 27 -6.06 10.90 10.79
C SER A 27 -4.72 10.23 11.13
N ALA A 28 -3.90 9.97 10.12
CA ALA A 28 -2.57 9.41 10.33
C ALA A 28 -1.57 10.54 10.58
N ASP A 29 -1.38 10.91 11.84
CA ASP A 29 -0.26 11.75 12.25
C ASP A 29 0.97 10.86 12.34
N PHE A 30 2.00 11.17 11.55
CA PHE A 30 3.25 10.40 11.47
C PHE A 30 4.34 11.10 12.28
N PRO A 31 5.24 10.38 12.99
CA PRO A 31 5.35 8.91 13.08
C PRO A 31 4.24 8.27 13.93
N LEU A 32 3.88 7.03 13.58
CA LEU A 32 2.90 6.24 14.34
C LEU A 32 3.54 5.70 15.63
N LYS A 33 2.83 5.86 16.75
CA LYS A 33 3.20 5.23 18.01
C LYS A 33 2.45 3.91 18.16
N VAL A 34 3.17 2.83 18.41
CA VAL A 34 2.61 1.48 18.59
C VAL A 34 3.03 0.92 19.95
N SER A 35 2.22 0.03 20.51
CA SER A 35 2.56 -0.75 21.71
C SER A 35 1.86 -2.11 21.67
N ASP A 36 2.29 -3.06 22.48
CA ASP A 36 1.69 -4.40 22.53
C ASP A 36 0.18 -4.37 22.84
N SER A 37 -0.25 -3.41 23.66
CA SER A 37 -1.67 -3.19 24.00
C SER A 37 -2.43 -2.31 23.02
N ASP A 38 -1.73 -1.64 22.09
CA ASP A 38 -2.31 -0.73 21.08
C ASP A 38 -1.58 -0.93 19.75
N PRO A 39 -1.84 -2.04 19.05
CA PRO A 39 -1.32 -2.25 17.71
C PRO A 39 -1.97 -1.26 16.74
N GLU A 40 -1.22 -0.81 15.74
CA GLU A 40 -1.73 0.02 14.65
C GLU A 40 -1.75 -0.79 13.36
N GLN A 41 -2.85 -0.69 12.62
CA GLN A 41 -2.96 -1.26 11.27
C GLN A 41 -2.88 -0.14 10.23
N VAL A 42 -1.96 -0.30 9.27
CA VAL A 42 -1.83 0.58 8.12
C VAL A 42 -2.43 -0.11 6.90
N SER A 43 -3.21 0.62 6.12
CA SER A 43 -3.74 0.16 4.83
C SER A 43 -3.23 1.07 3.72
N LEU A 44 -2.61 0.48 2.71
CA LEU A 44 -2.13 1.20 1.54
C LEU A 44 -3.14 1.05 0.41
N LEU A 45 -3.67 2.16 -0.08
CA LEU A 45 -4.41 2.24 -1.32
C LEU A 45 -3.42 2.53 -2.44
N LEU A 46 -3.18 1.52 -3.26
CA LEU A 46 -2.16 1.54 -4.30
C LEU A 46 -2.75 2.08 -5.60
N GLU A 47 -2.09 3.07 -6.19
CA GLU A 47 -2.46 3.65 -7.48
C GLU A 47 -1.40 3.28 -8.53
N PRO A 48 -1.55 2.14 -9.22
CA PRO A 48 -0.56 1.65 -10.20
C PRO A 48 -0.67 2.30 -11.59
N GLY A 49 -1.65 3.18 -11.80
CA GLY A 49 -1.98 3.70 -13.14
C GLY A 49 -2.44 2.58 -14.07
N ASP A 50 -1.84 2.48 -15.25
CA ASP A 50 -2.13 1.50 -16.29
C ASP A 50 -1.13 0.32 -16.34
N ARG A 51 -0.21 0.24 -15.38
CA ARG A 51 0.93 -0.68 -15.42
C ARG A 51 0.84 -1.82 -14.43
N GLU A 52 1.56 -2.89 -14.73
CA GLU A 52 1.98 -3.83 -13.70
C GLU A 52 3.16 -3.25 -12.94
N ILE A 53 3.06 -3.20 -11.61
CA ILE A 53 4.12 -2.67 -10.75
C ILE A 53 4.48 -3.69 -9.68
N ARG A 54 5.79 -3.85 -9.46
CA ARG A 54 6.35 -4.53 -8.31
C ARG A 54 6.93 -3.51 -7.34
N PHE A 55 6.65 -3.66 -6.05
CA PHE A 55 7.09 -2.73 -5.03
C PHE A 55 7.48 -3.44 -3.73
N ALA A 56 8.30 -2.76 -2.92
CA ALA A 56 8.60 -3.11 -1.55
C ALA A 56 8.12 -1.96 -0.63
N VAL A 57 7.93 -2.25 0.65
CA VAL A 57 7.60 -1.26 1.67
C VAL A 57 8.71 -1.23 2.70
N GLU A 58 9.37 -0.08 2.82
CA GLU A 58 10.35 0.17 3.89
C GLU A 58 9.66 0.81 5.09
N VAL A 59 9.83 0.22 6.26
CA VAL A 59 9.29 0.71 7.52
C VAL A 59 10.44 1.12 8.43
N MET A 60 10.61 2.42 8.61
CA MET A 60 11.56 2.98 9.57
C MET A 60 10.91 2.99 10.97
N TRP A 61 11.62 2.49 11.97
CA TRP A 61 11.11 2.41 13.34
C TRP A 61 12.14 2.82 14.39
N ILE A 62 11.63 3.19 15.57
CA ILE A 62 12.41 3.42 16.78
C ILE A 62 11.70 2.69 17.93
N ALA A 63 12.42 1.83 18.65
CA ALA A 63 11.90 1.07 19.78
C ALA A 63 12.99 0.90 20.85
N GLY A 64 12.68 1.19 22.11
CA GLY A 64 13.62 1.00 23.22
C GLY A 64 14.92 1.81 23.14
N GLY A 65 14.99 2.85 22.29
CA GLY A 65 16.22 3.62 22.03
C GLY A 65 17.03 3.14 20.82
N GLU A 66 16.63 2.03 20.20
CA GLU A 66 17.19 1.53 18.94
C GLU A 66 16.36 2.02 17.76
N SER A 67 16.98 2.18 16.59
CA SER A 67 16.31 2.49 15.34
C SER A 67 16.67 1.46 14.27
N GLY A 68 15.75 1.24 13.32
CA GLY A 68 15.94 0.26 12.27
C GLY A 68 15.05 0.51 11.06
N VAL A 69 15.30 -0.29 10.02
CA VAL A 69 14.49 -0.37 8.82
C VAL A 69 14.09 -1.82 8.62
N GLU A 70 12.78 -2.07 8.52
CA GLU A 70 12.23 -3.35 8.11
C GLU A 70 11.78 -3.24 6.65
N VAL A 71 12.13 -4.23 5.82
CA VAL A 71 11.74 -4.24 4.40
C VAL A 71 10.75 -5.37 4.16
N LEU A 72 9.54 -4.99 3.75
CA LEU A 72 8.51 -5.92 3.30
C LEU A 72 8.57 -5.98 1.77
N ASP A 73 9.10 -7.07 1.23
CA ASP A 73 9.37 -7.20 -0.21
C ASP A 73 8.90 -8.54 -0.80
N ASN A 74 8.02 -9.27 -0.11
CA ASN A 74 7.53 -10.58 -0.59
C ASN A 74 8.68 -11.56 -0.89
N ASN A 75 9.60 -11.74 0.06
CA ASN A 75 10.77 -12.62 -0.07
C ASN A 75 11.67 -12.25 -1.26
N GLY A 76 11.91 -10.95 -1.47
CA GLY A 76 12.71 -10.41 -2.57
C GLY A 76 12.00 -10.37 -3.94
N LEU A 77 10.75 -10.81 -4.04
CA LEU A 77 10.01 -10.82 -5.32
C LEU A 77 9.28 -9.50 -5.61
N GLY A 78 9.12 -8.66 -4.59
CA GLY A 78 8.20 -7.52 -4.58
C GLY A 78 6.73 -7.95 -4.49
N PHE A 79 5.91 -7.12 -3.86
CA PHE A 79 4.46 -7.20 -4.00
C PHE A 79 4.06 -6.75 -5.40
N ARG A 80 3.06 -7.42 -5.99
CA ARG A 80 2.60 -7.15 -7.35
C ARG A 80 1.22 -6.50 -7.32
N VAL A 81 1.05 -5.41 -8.07
CA VAL A 81 -0.25 -4.78 -8.32
C VAL A 81 -0.41 -4.51 -9.81
N MET A 82 -1.61 -4.74 -10.32
CA MET A 82 -1.97 -4.52 -11.72
C MET A 82 -2.86 -3.29 -11.82
N GLY A 83 -2.52 -2.37 -12.71
CA GLY A 83 -3.40 -1.29 -13.13
C GLY A 83 -4.42 -1.75 -14.18
N ASP A 84 -5.41 -0.89 -14.42
CA ASP A 84 -6.59 -1.20 -15.22
C ASP A 84 -6.28 -1.36 -16.72
N GLY A 85 -5.10 -0.91 -17.17
CA GLY A 85 -4.67 -0.97 -18.58
C GLY A 85 -4.43 -2.38 -19.14
N ASN A 86 -4.27 -3.39 -18.27
CA ASN A 86 -3.94 -4.76 -18.65
C ASN A 86 -4.94 -5.81 -18.13
N ILE A 87 -6.15 -5.40 -17.73
CA ILE A 87 -7.19 -6.36 -17.33
C ILE A 87 -7.70 -7.07 -18.59
N PRO A 88 -7.62 -8.42 -18.68
CA PRO A 88 -8.23 -9.15 -19.78
C PRO A 88 -9.73 -8.84 -19.81
N THR A 89 -10.20 -8.21 -20.87
CA THR A 89 -11.65 -8.09 -21.11
C THR A 89 -12.11 -9.44 -21.66
N THR A 90 -13.07 -10.08 -20.99
CA THR A 90 -13.79 -11.20 -21.60
C THR A 90 -14.54 -10.66 -22.81
N VAL A 91 -13.97 -10.84 -24.01
CA VAL A 91 -14.69 -10.63 -25.27
C VAL A 91 -15.82 -11.64 -25.27
N GLY A 92 -17.06 -11.15 -25.19
CA GLY A 92 -18.26 -11.98 -25.15
C GLY A 92 -18.25 -13.00 -26.29
N ALA A 93 -18.29 -14.28 -25.94
CA ALA A 93 -18.52 -15.34 -26.91
C ALA A 93 -19.92 -15.12 -27.49
N ASN A 94 -19.99 -14.63 -28.72
CA ASN A 94 -21.22 -14.59 -29.48
C ASN A 94 -21.57 -16.04 -29.85
N PRO A 95 -22.73 -16.60 -29.43
CA PRO A 95 -23.12 -17.93 -29.87
C PRO A 95 -23.41 -17.90 -31.39
N PRO A 96 -23.00 -18.93 -32.15
CA PRO A 96 -23.33 -19.02 -33.56
C PRO A 96 -24.84 -19.09 -33.76
N ARG A 97 -25.34 -18.37 -34.77
CA ARG A 97 -26.75 -18.37 -35.20
C ARG A 97 -27.19 -19.74 -35.72
#